data_AF-A0AAU5ZQU0-F1
#
_entry.id   AF-A0AAU5ZQU0-F1
#
_cell.length_a   1.000
_cell.length_b   1.000
_cell.length_c   1.000
_cell.angle_alpha   90.00
_cell.angle_beta   90.00
_cell.angle_gamma   90.00
#
_symmetry.space_group_name_H-M   'P 1'
#
loop_
_entity.id
_entity.type
_entity.pdbx_description
1 polymer ?
#
loop_
_entity_poly.entity_id
_entity_poly.type
_entity_poly.pdbx_seq_one_letter_code
_entity_poly.pdbx_strand_id
1 'polypeptide(L)'
;MLEPASDRRRRRWKAGLFCALAMTVAAFGAPAFATSSRAGTTAVVHPAAHRVADTSLPCDLYAAGGTPCVTAHATTRALFASYNGPLYQIQRSSDHSYRDIGVLSAGGYADAASQVSFCSGTSCTITKIYDQTAKHNDLPISWGGYWKGPGPGGSDIGADAMALPVTAAGHQVFGVKVTPGVGYRLDHASGVPTGSQPEGIYMVTSSNYTSQWCCFDYGSGENSHTDSGNATMNAIYWGTACWFGGCTGSGPWVEADLENGMFHTNTGSNKDPNNPGVHYPFVSAWLKNNGTSNFTLKYGNGASGGLTATFSGPLPNGYSPMKVDSSVLLGTGGDNSPNGVGEFFEGAMTAGYPSDATENAVQAGITAAGYGVGGGGGTATALHAVGAGRCLEVPGGSTAPGTQTQIRDCSGAANQTWSRTASNQLTVYSGSIQLCLDASNKGAGPGTKVITWTCNGQTNQQWNVNANGTITSAQSGLCLDVTGAATANGTPVELWTCNGGSNQQWSLN
;
A
#
# COMPACT_ATOMS: atom_id res chain seq x y z
N MET A 1 -3.77 -31.59 68.64
CA MET A 1 -3.62 -30.34 69.39
C MET A 1 -4.28 -29.24 68.56
N LEU A 2 -5.56 -29.00 68.79
CA LEU A 2 -6.10 -27.83 69.50
C LEU A 2 -6.05 -26.54 68.65
N GLU A 3 -7.19 -26.19 68.05
CA GLU A 3 -7.65 -24.79 67.98
C GLU A 3 -7.88 -24.26 69.42
N PRO A 4 -7.77 -22.94 69.72
CA PRO A 4 -8.87 -22.00 69.41
C PRO A 4 -8.55 -20.46 69.28
N ALA A 5 -9.45 -19.78 68.57
CA ALA A 5 -10.22 -18.55 68.88
C ALA A 5 -9.65 -17.18 69.37
N SER A 6 -10.25 -16.13 68.77
CA SER A 6 -10.70 -14.81 69.33
C SER A 6 -9.65 -13.68 69.51
N ASP A 7 -9.93 -12.36 69.44
CA ASP A 7 -11.15 -11.56 69.55
C ASP A 7 -11.00 -10.13 68.89
N ARG A 8 -12.15 -9.43 68.85
CA ARG A 8 -12.63 -8.24 68.13
C ARG A 8 -12.12 -6.85 68.54
N ARG A 9 -12.40 -5.85 67.68
CA ARG A 9 -13.25 -4.63 67.93
C ARG A 9 -13.53 -3.92 66.58
N ARG A 10 -14.74 -3.90 66.00
CA ARG A 10 -16.01 -3.15 66.28
C ARG A 10 -16.06 -1.67 65.84
N ARG A 11 -16.88 -1.40 64.81
CA ARG A 11 -17.94 -0.35 64.62
C ARG A 11 -18.43 -0.52 63.16
N ARG A 12 -19.61 -1.01 62.74
CA ARG A 12 -21.05 -0.84 63.08
C ARG A 12 -21.47 0.65 63.11
N TRP A 13 -22.49 1.19 62.41
CA TRP A 13 -23.71 0.69 61.70
C TRP A 13 -24.24 1.84 60.79
N LYS A 14 -24.69 1.58 59.54
CA LYS A 14 -26.03 1.26 59.00
C LYS A 14 -26.79 2.45 58.39
N ALA A 15 -27.25 2.20 57.16
CA ALA A 15 -28.27 2.92 56.42
C ALA A 15 -29.69 2.75 57.02
N GLY A 16 -30.60 3.65 56.66
CA GLY A 16 -32.04 3.58 56.90
C GLY A 16 -32.80 4.49 55.94
N LEU A 17 -33.94 4.01 55.47
CA LEU A 17 -34.65 4.31 54.22
C LEU A 17 -36.03 4.98 54.51
N PHE A 18 -36.65 5.56 53.47
CA PHE A 18 -38.11 5.70 53.17
C PHE A 18 -38.88 7.06 53.28
N CYS A 19 -39.64 7.29 52.19
CA CYS A 19 -41.04 7.78 52.06
C CYS A 19 -41.40 9.27 51.88
N ALA A 20 -41.71 9.62 50.61
CA ALA A 20 -42.99 10.05 50.02
C ALA A 20 -43.84 11.26 50.54
N LEU A 21 -44.10 12.17 49.56
CA LEU A 21 -45.34 12.88 49.18
C LEU A 21 -45.94 14.02 50.05
N ALA A 22 -46.12 15.22 49.46
CA ALA A 22 -47.36 16.01 49.48
C ALA A 22 -47.28 17.31 48.63
N MET A 23 -48.40 17.63 47.96
CA MET A 23 -48.68 18.81 47.14
C MET A 23 -48.98 20.09 47.95
N THR A 24 -48.83 21.28 47.34
CA THR A 24 -49.77 22.42 47.50
C THR A 24 -49.58 23.48 46.40
N VAL A 25 -50.65 24.22 46.11
CA VAL A 25 -51.00 24.98 44.89
C VAL A 25 -51.18 26.49 45.19
N ALA A 26 -51.16 27.32 44.13
CA ALA A 26 -51.72 28.70 43.96
C ALA A 26 -50.82 29.91 44.33
N ALA A 27 -50.86 31.09 43.66
CA ALA A 27 -51.49 31.59 42.42
C ALA A 27 -51.05 33.06 42.15
N PHE A 28 -51.49 33.62 40.99
CA PHE A 28 -51.55 35.03 40.54
C PHE A 28 -50.27 35.65 39.93
N GLY A 29 -50.28 36.34 38.79
CA GLY A 29 -51.32 36.77 37.86
C GLY A 29 -50.67 37.61 36.73
N ALA A 30 -51.22 37.56 35.51
CA ALA A 30 -50.82 38.40 34.37
C ALA A 30 -51.48 39.81 34.46
N PRO A 31 -51.08 40.79 33.62
CA PRO A 31 -51.80 40.94 32.34
C PRO A 31 -51.02 41.51 31.12
N ALA A 32 -51.56 41.18 29.93
CA ALA A 32 -51.82 42.05 28.74
C ALA A 32 -50.67 42.78 28.00
N PHE A 33 -50.69 43.06 26.70
CA PHE A 33 -51.51 42.76 25.50
C PHE A 33 -50.65 43.23 24.31
N ALA A 34 -50.67 42.54 23.17
CA ALA A 34 -50.69 43.13 21.81
C ALA A 34 -50.40 42.06 20.76
N THR A 35 -51.44 41.69 20.03
CA THR A 35 -51.37 40.97 18.76
C THR A 35 -51.19 41.99 17.63
N SER A 36 -50.23 41.76 16.74
CA SER A 36 -50.29 42.29 15.37
C SER A 36 -49.88 41.20 14.39
N SER A 37 -50.83 40.82 13.54
CA SER A 37 -50.69 39.91 12.42
C SER A 37 -49.79 40.50 11.32
N ARG A 38 -48.84 39.71 10.81
CA ARG A 38 -48.37 39.84 9.44
C ARG A 38 -47.96 38.49 8.87
N ALA A 39 -48.51 38.19 7.70
CA ALA A 39 -48.27 36.99 6.93
C ALA A 39 -46.78 36.82 6.61
N GLY A 40 -46.24 35.65 6.95
CA GLY A 40 -44.91 35.19 6.56
C GLY A 40 -45.06 33.88 5.79
N THR A 41 -44.59 33.90 4.55
CA THR A 41 -44.51 32.80 3.59
C THR A 41 -44.07 31.47 4.22
N THR A 42 -44.76 30.39 3.86
CA THR A 42 -44.34 29.01 4.11
C THR A 42 -42.96 28.77 3.48
N ALA A 43 -41.90 28.86 4.28
CA ALA A 43 -40.62 28.29 3.90
C ALA A 43 -40.72 26.77 4.07
N VAL A 44 -40.70 26.07 2.94
CA VAL A 44 -40.42 24.63 2.91
C VAL A 44 -39.04 24.46 3.55
N VAL A 45 -38.99 23.88 4.74
CA VAL A 45 -37.74 23.40 5.33
C VAL A 45 -37.30 22.22 4.47
N HIS A 46 -36.46 22.51 3.48
CA HIS A 46 -35.63 21.48 2.89
C HIS A 46 -34.76 20.92 4.02
N PRO A 47 -34.70 19.60 4.22
CA PRO A 47 -33.71 19.04 5.13
C PRO A 47 -32.37 19.53 4.64
N ALA A 48 -31.63 20.21 5.53
CA ALA A 48 -30.26 20.58 5.28
C ALA A 48 -29.56 19.32 4.77
N ALA A 49 -28.99 19.41 3.57
CA ALA A 49 -28.11 18.39 3.05
C ALA A 49 -27.13 18.05 4.18
N HIS A 50 -27.15 16.81 4.65
CA HIS A 50 -26.05 16.29 5.45
C HIS A 50 -24.79 16.57 4.64
N ARG A 51 -23.98 17.55 5.09
CA ARG A 51 -22.59 17.61 4.67
C ARG A 51 -22.04 16.23 5.02
N VAL A 52 -21.56 15.53 4.00
CA VAL A 52 -20.68 14.37 4.18
C VAL A 52 -19.67 14.80 5.24
N ALA A 53 -19.60 14.09 6.36
CA ALA A 53 -18.49 14.29 7.27
C ALA A 53 -17.23 13.97 6.46
N ASP A 54 -16.44 14.99 6.13
CA ASP A 54 -15.13 14.84 5.49
C ASP A 54 -14.35 13.85 6.34
N THR A 55 -14.08 12.66 5.80
CA THR A 55 -13.22 11.69 6.45
C THR A 55 -11.81 12.27 6.43
N SER A 56 -11.32 12.74 7.58
CA SER A 56 -9.95 13.26 7.72
C SER A 56 -8.94 12.25 7.18
N LEU A 57 -8.05 12.71 6.30
CA LEU A 57 -6.98 11.91 5.73
C LEU A 57 -5.69 12.07 6.56
N PRO A 58 -4.62 11.28 6.29
CA PRO A 58 -3.43 11.24 7.13
C PRO A 58 -2.89 12.60 7.58
N CYS A 59 -2.77 13.56 6.66
CA CYS A 59 -2.21 14.86 7.00
C CYS A 59 -3.19 15.81 7.71
N ASP A 60 -4.50 15.62 7.55
CA ASP A 60 -5.51 16.31 8.36
C ASP A 60 -5.43 15.83 9.82
N LEU A 61 -5.25 14.51 10.02
CA LEU A 61 -5.11 13.90 11.34
C LEU A 61 -3.82 14.35 12.03
N TYR A 62 -2.71 14.42 11.30
CA TYR A 62 -1.45 14.94 11.82
C TYR A 62 -1.55 16.41 12.22
N ALA A 63 -2.20 17.25 11.41
CA ALA A 63 -2.44 18.65 11.75
C ALA A 63 -3.32 18.78 13.00
N ALA A 64 -4.41 18.00 13.10
CA ALA A 64 -5.27 17.97 14.28
C ALA A 64 -4.53 17.47 15.54
N GLY A 65 -3.56 16.58 15.36
CA GLY A 65 -2.69 16.06 16.42
C GLY A 65 -1.54 16.98 16.84
N GLY A 66 -1.41 18.16 16.22
CA GLY A 66 -0.37 19.15 16.55
C GLY A 66 1.01 18.87 15.94
N THR A 67 1.11 17.92 15.01
CA THR A 67 2.35 17.57 14.31
C THR A 67 2.10 17.53 12.79
N PRO A 68 1.89 18.69 12.14
CA PRO A 68 1.42 18.74 10.75
C PRO A 68 2.45 18.15 9.77
N CYS A 69 1.94 17.62 8.66
CA CYS A 69 2.80 17.19 7.54
C CYS A 69 3.61 18.37 6.99
N VAL A 70 4.89 18.13 6.78
CA VAL A 70 5.82 19.01 6.06
C VAL A 70 6.12 18.48 4.65
N THR A 71 5.88 17.19 4.43
CA THR A 71 5.83 16.55 3.12
C THR A 71 4.72 15.50 3.12
N ALA A 72 4.11 15.27 1.96
CA ALA A 72 3.07 14.27 1.77
C ALA A 72 3.12 13.71 0.34
N HIS A 73 3.64 12.49 0.18
CA HIS A 73 3.91 11.87 -1.11
C HIS A 73 3.06 10.61 -1.28
N ALA A 74 2.38 10.47 -2.41
CA ALA A 74 1.65 9.26 -2.76
C ALA A 74 1.42 9.20 -4.26
N THR A 75 1.45 8.00 -4.84
CA THR A 75 1.02 7.77 -6.24
C THR A 75 -0.36 7.12 -6.32
N THR A 76 -0.98 6.86 -5.17
CA THR A 76 -2.19 6.06 -5.04
C THR A 76 -3.42 6.88 -4.67
N ARG A 77 -3.30 7.86 -3.78
CA ARG A 77 -4.41 8.69 -3.32
C ARG A 77 -3.96 10.02 -2.71
N ALA A 78 -4.92 10.92 -2.49
CA ALA A 78 -4.72 12.09 -1.65
C ALA A 78 -4.46 11.72 -0.18
N LEU A 79 -3.69 12.57 0.51
CA LEU A 79 -3.36 12.50 1.93
C LEU A 79 -3.98 13.67 2.74
N PHE A 80 -4.65 14.61 2.07
CA PHE A 80 -5.54 15.62 2.65
C PHE A 80 -6.92 15.52 2.01
N ALA A 81 -7.98 15.62 2.81
CA ALA A 81 -9.37 15.52 2.33
C ALA A 81 -9.68 16.58 1.25
N SER A 82 -9.07 17.77 1.34
CA SER A 82 -9.27 18.85 0.37
C SER A 82 -8.34 18.80 -0.84
N TYR A 83 -7.40 17.86 -0.92
CA TYR A 83 -6.41 17.84 -1.99
C TYR A 83 -7.03 17.42 -3.32
N ASN A 84 -6.86 18.25 -4.35
CA ASN A 84 -7.41 18.01 -5.70
C ASN A 84 -6.36 18.24 -6.80
N GLY A 85 -5.07 18.12 -6.44
CA GLY A 85 -3.95 18.38 -7.33
C GLY A 85 -3.37 17.12 -7.99
N PRO A 86 -2.24 17.26 -8.70
CA PRO A 86 -1.50 16.15 -9.29
C PRO A 86 -0.72 15.35 -8.23
N LEU A 87 -0.86 14.03 -8.22
CA LEU A 87 -0.14 13.15 -7.30
C LEU A 87 1.29 12.84 -7.76
N TYR A 88 1.47 12.63 -9.07
CA TYR A 88 2.78 12.36 -9.67
C TYR A 88 2.78 12.69 -11.16
N GLN A 89 3.97 12.78 -11.75
CA GLN A 89 4.17 12.99 -13.17
C GLN A 89 4.78 11.75 -13.82
N ILE A 90 4.28 11.42 -15.01
CA ILE A 90 4.81 10.36 -15.86
C ILE A 90 5.33 10.93 -17.18
N GLN A 91 6.40 10.35 -17.70
CA GLN A 91 6.90 10.61 -19.05
C GLN A 91 6.79 9.36 -19.90
N ARG A 92 6.26 9.53 -21.11
CA ARG A 92 6.08 8.46 -22.09
C ARG A 92 7.31 8.29 -22.96
N SER A 93 7.78 7.05 -23.16
CA SER A 93 9.03 6.80 -23.89
C SER A 93 8.93 6.98 -25.41
N SER A 94 7.74 6.86 -25.99
CA SER A 94 7.54 6.96 -27.44
C SER A 94 7.79 8.36 -28.01
N ASP A 95 7.48 9.41 -27.23
CA ASP A 95 7.53 10.80 -27.70
C ASP A 95 8.02 11.80 -26.63
N HIS A 96 8.47 11.31 -25.48
CA HIS A 96 8.95 12.11 -24.35
C HIS A 96 7.92 13.10 -23.79
N SER A 97 6.63 12.92 -24.11
CA SER A 97 5.56 13.73 -23.54
C SER A 97 5.36 13.44 -22.06
N TYR A 98 4.95 14.46 -21.31
CA TYR A 98 4.66 14.36 -19.87
C TYR A 98 3.16 14.40 -19.61
N ARG A 99 2.74 13.76 -18.53
CA ARG A 99 1.39 13.85 -17.99
C ARG A 99 1.42 13.81 -16.48
N ASP A 100 0.66 14.70 -15.86
CA ASP A 100 0.40 14.62 -14.43
C ASP A 100 -0.83 13.74 -14.20
N ILE A 101 -0.72 12.85 -13.21
CA ILE A 101 -1.82 12.00 -12.75
C ILE A 101 -2.36 12.59 -11.45
N GLY A 102 -3.57 13.17 -11.54
CA GLY A 102 -4.28 13.71 -10.40
C GLY A 102 -5.20 12.70 -9.72
N VAL A 103 -6.09 13.23 -8.89
CA VAL A 103 -7.14 12.46 -8.22
C VAL A 103 -8.44 12.48 -9.01
N LEU A 104 -9.25 11.43 -8.87
CA LEU A 104 -10.60 11.33 -9.47
C LEU A 104 -11.57 12.36 -8.87
N SER A 105 -11.35 12.75 -7.63
CA SER A 105 -12.07 13.80 -6.90
C SER A 105 -11.22 14.27 -5.72
N ALA A 106 -11.53 15.44 -5.13
CA ALA A 106 -10.80 15.95 -3.98
C ALA A 106 -10.76 14.91 -2.83
N GLY A 107 -9.58 14.68 -2.27
CA GLY A 107 -9.37 13.66 -1.23
C GLY A 107 -9.43 12.20 -1.73
N GLY A 108 -9.58 12.00 -3.04
CA GLY A 108 -9.82 10.69 -3.63
C GLY A 108 -8.55 9.95 -4.10
N TYR A 109 -8.77 8.95 -4.95
CA TYR A 109 -7.76 8.05 -5.50
C TYR A 109 -7.19 8.56 -6.83
N ALA A 110 -5.99 8.11 -7.17
CA ALA A 110 -5.33 8.43 -8.44
C ALA A 110 -6.17 8.05 -9.66
N ASP A 111 -6.16 8.88 -10.70
CA ASP A 111 -6.77 8.57 -12.00
C ASP A 111 -5.89 7.61 -12.81
N ALA A 112 -5.93 6.33 -12.44
CA ALA A 112 -5.20 5.28 -13.13
C ALA A 112 -5.64 5.10 -14.59
N ALA A 113 -6.90 5.40 -14.93
CA ALA A 113 -7.39 5.25 -16.30
C ALA A 113 -6.66 6.23 -17.25
N SER A 114 -6.43 7.46 -16.79
CA SER A 114 -5.61 8.45 -17.51
C SER A 114 -4.16 7.97 -17.71
N GLN A 115 -3.54 7.36 -16.69
CA GLN A 115 -2.21 6.76 -16.83
C GLN A 115 -2.21 5.63 -17.87
N VAL A 116 -3.11 4.65 -17.75
CA VAL A 116 -3.18 3.49 -18.66
C VAL A 116 -3.37 3.97 -20.10
N SER A 117 -4.28 4.91 -20.34
CA SER A 117 -4.52 5.49 -21.65
C SER A 117 -3.27 6.19 -22.21
N PHE A 118 -2.59 6.98 -21.38
CA PHE A 118 -1.39 7.70 -21.79
C PHE A 118 -0.23 6.76 -22.16
N CYS A 119 -0.04 5.69 -21.39
CA CYS A 119 1.03 4.72 -21.56
C CYS A 119 0.73 3.63 -22.59
N SER A 120 -0.46 3.61 -23.17
CA SER A 120 -0.87 2.56 -24.12
C SER A 120 0.09 2.46 -25.31
N GLY A 121 0.61 1.24 -25.55
CA GLY A 121 1.51 0.94 -26.67
C GLY A 121 2.97 1.39 -26.47
N THR A 122 3.36 1.76 -25.25
CA THR A 122 4.71 2.24 -24.92
C THR A 122 4.99 2.07 -23.42
N SER A 123 6.15 2.50 -22.94
CA SER A 123 6.49 2.51 -21.51
C SER A 123 6.37 3.91 -20.93
N CYS A 124 6.10 3.99 -19.64
CA CYS A 124 6.05 5.24 -18.90
C CYS A 124 6.95 5.17 -17.67
N THR A 125 7.63 6.27 -17.39
CA THR A 125 8.47 6.44 -16.21
C THR A 125 7.84 7.47 -15.30
N ILE A 126 7.75 7.20 -14.00
CA ILE A 126 7.42 8.20 -12.98
C ILE A 126 8.63 9.12 -12.84
N THR A 127 8.49 10.38 -13.24
CA THR A 127 9.59 11.36 -13.24
C THR A 127 9.60 12.24 -12.00
N LYS A 128 8.45 12.32 -11.32
CA LYS A 128 8.28 13.12 -10.11
C LYS A 128 7.11 12.61 -9.30
N ILE A 129 7.25 12.58 -7.97
CA ILE A 129 6.15 12.38 -7.03
C ILE A 129 5.88 13.72 -6.35
N TYR A 130 4.68 14.28 -6.52
CA TYR A 130 4.38 15.60 -5.99
C TYR A 130 4.16 15.57 -4.49
N ASP A 131 4.59 16.63 -3.82
CA ASP A 131 4.23 16.91 -2.43
C ASP A 131 2.85 17.57 -2.40
N GLN A 132 1.93 16.96 -1.65
CA GLN A 132 0.56 17.44 -1.52
C GLN A 132 0.44 18.63 -0.55
N THR A 133 1.48 18.93 0.22
CA THR A 133 1.49 20.13 1.08
C THR A 133 1.69 21.40 0.24
N ALA A 134 1.39 22.55 0.84
CA ALA A 134 1.68 23.85 0.22
C ALA A 134 3.19 24.15 0.08
N LYS A 135 4.07 23.28 0.59
CA LYS A 135 5.51 23.46 0.55
C LYS A 135 6.14 23.01 -0.76
N HIS A 136 5.45 22.16 -1.53
CA HIS A 136 5.92 21.64 -2.80
C HIS A 136 7.31 21.00 -2.70
N ASN A 137 7.52 20.21 -1.65
CA ASN A 137 8.71 19.39 -1.47
C ASN A 137 8.68 18.16 -2.40
N ASP A 138 8.39 18.37 -3.70
CA ASP A 138 8.24 17.34 -4.71
C ASP A 138 9.52 16.49 -4.82
N LEU A 139 9.36 15.19 -5.05
CA LEU A 139 10.45 14.24 -5.23
C LEU A 139 10.70 13.97 -6.72
N PRO A 140 11.62 14.69 -7.40
CA PRO A 140 12.10 14.31 -8.73
C PRO A 140 13.03 13.11 -8.66
N ILE A 141 13.34 12.50 -9.81
CA ILE A 141 14.41 11.50 -9.92
C ILE A 141 15.71 12.09 -9.34
N SER A 142 16.34 11.35 -8.43
CA SER A 142 17.58 11.78 -7.77
C SER A 142 18.69 11.99 -8.81
N TRP A 143 19.44 13.09 -8.67
CA TRP A 143 20.58 13.38 -9.53
C TRP A 143 21.82 12.52 -9.20
N GLY A 144 21.70 11.56 -8.26
CA GLY A 144 22.77 10.65 -7.85
C GLY A 144 23.63 11.24 -6.73
N GLY A 145 24.59 10.49 -6.18
CA GLY A 145 25.40 10.97 -5.05
C GLY A 145 26.84 10.53 -5.09
N TYR A 146 27.38 10.18 -3.91
CA TYR A 146 28.64 9.46 -3.81
C TYR A 146 28.58 8.18 -4.64
N TRP A 147 27.54 7.37 -4.41
CA TRP A 147 27.22 6.26 -5.29
C TRP A 147 26.43 6.76 -6.50
N LYS A 148 26.81 6.26 -7.67
CA LYS A 148 26.18 6.62 -8.93
C LYS A 148 25.05 5.66 -9.25
N GLY A 149 23.89 6.23 -9.57
CA GLY A 149 22.79 5.49 -10.15
C GLY A 149 23.07 5.12 -11.62
N PRO A 150 22.19 4.30 -12.22
CA PRO A 150 22.36 3.83 -13.60
C PRO A 150 21.89 4.84 -14.67
N GLY A 151 21.37 6.00 -14.24
CA GLY A 151 20.86 7.04 -15.12
C GLY A 151 21.94 7.97 -15.69
N PRO A 152 21.54 8.91 -16.57
CA PRO A 152 22.47 9.85 -17.20
C PRO A 152 23.27 10.67 -16.19
N GLY A 153 24.58 10.79 -16.40
CA GLY A 153 25.45 11.55 -15.49
C GLY A 153 25.62 10.92 -14.10
N GLY A 154 25.19 9.67 -13.91
CA GLY A 154 25.20 8.98 -12.62
C GLY A 154 23.98 9.30 -11.75
N SER A 155 22.93 9.89 -12.33
CA SER A 155 21.63 10.01 -11.68
C SER A 155 21.03 8.64 -11.39
N ASP A 156 20.04 8.61 -10.52
CA ASP A 156 19.16 7.45 -10.44
C ASP A 156 18.21 7.43 -11.65
N ILE A 157 17.34 6.42 -11.72
CA ILE A 157 16.28 6.31 -12.72
C ILE A 157 14.90 6.42 -12.08
N GLY A 158 13.91 6.83 -12.85
CA GLY A 158 12.51 6.79 -12.40
C GLY A 158 11.94 5.37 -12.46
N ALA A 159 10.94 5.11 -11.64
CA ALA A 159 10.23 3.84 -11.62
C ALA A 159 9.38 3.67 -12.89
N ASP A 160 9.19 2.44 -13.35
CA ASP A 160 8.17 2.12 -14.35
C ASP A 160 6.77 2.36 -13.75
N ALA A 161 6.01 3.27 -14.36
CA ALA A 161 4.71 3.69 -13.87
C ALA A 161 3.68 2.56 -13.85
N MET A 162 3.86 1.53 -14.67
CA MET A 162 2.94 0.41 -14.82
C MET A 162 3.35 -0.84 -14.02
N ALA A 163 4.49 -0.80 -13.33
CA ALA A 163 5.10 -1.99 -12.72
C ALA A 163 4.49 -2.43 -11.37
N LEU A 164 3.66 -1.59 -10.74
CA LEU A 164 3.03 -1.91 -9.45
C LEU A 164 1.54 -1.53 -9.40
N PRO A 165 0.68 -2.21 -10.19
CA PRO A 165 -0.76 -2.06 -10.11
C PRO A 165 -1.28 -2.59 -8.77
N VAL A 166 -2.05 -1.79 -8.05
CA VAL A 166 -2.80 -2.20 -6.84
C VAL A 166 -4.23 -1.67 -6.88
N THR A 167 -5.05 -2.03 -5.89
CA THR A 167 -6.34 -1.38 -5.67
C THR A 167 -6.35 -0.63 -4.36
N ALA A 168 -7.10 0.47 -4.30
CA ALA A 168 -7.42 1.18 -3.07
C ALA A 168 -8.91 1.51 -3.09
N ALA A 169 -9.66 0.95 -2.13
CA ALA A 169 -11.13 0.95 -2.08
C ALA A 169 -11.78 0.54 -3.41
N GLY A 170 -11.18 -0.44 -4.10
CA GLY A 170 -11.66 -0.94 -5.40
C GLY A 170 -11.27 -0.11 -6.62
N HIS A 171 -10.67 1.07 -6.45
CA HIS A 171 -10.09 1.83 -7.55
C HIS A 171 -8.74 1.25 -7.94
N GLN A 172 -8.50 1.04 -9.23
CA GLN A 172 -7.16 0.75 -9.72
C GLN A 172 -6.26 1.96 -9.47
N VAL A 173 -5.08 1.72 -8.92
CA VAL A 173 -4.04 2.74 -8.68
C VAL A 173 -2.67 2.09 -8.89
N PHE A 174 -1.61 2.88 -8.95
CA PHE A 174 -0.24 2.39 -9.13
C PHE A 174 0.64 2.87 -7.99
N GLY A 175 1.38 1.95 -7.38
CA GLY A 175 2.47 2.28 -6.46
C GLY A 175 3.77 2.56 -7.24
N VAL A 176 4.83 2.86 -6.50
CA VAL A 176 6.19 3.01 -7.01
C VAL A 176 6.97 1.75 -6.71
N LYS A 177 7.30 0.98 -7.74
CA LYS A 177 8.23 -0.16 -7.60
C LYS A 177 9.67 0.33 -7.66
N VAL A 178 10.36 0.28 -6.54
CA VAL A 178 11.77 0.64 -6.44
C VAL A 178 12.61 -0.61 -6.73
N THR A 179 13.07 -0.73 -7.96
CA THR A 179 14.12 -1.69 -8.35
C THR A 179 15.51 -1.06 -8.13
N PRO A 180 16.61 -1.84 -8.16
CA PRO A 180 17.95 -1.26 -8.02
C PRO A 180 18.18 -0.12 -9.02
N GLY A 181 18.66 1.02 -8.51
CA GLY A 181 18.88 2.24 -9.27
C GLY A 181 17.69 3.19 -9.33
N VAL A 182 16.50 2.81 -8.85
CA VAL A 182 15.36 3.72 -8.76
C VAL A 182 15.48 4.57 -7.51
N GLY A 183 15.41 5.89 -7.66
CA GLY A 183 15.59 6.81 -6.54
C GLY A 183 15.02 8.19 -6.81
N TYR A 184 14.44 8.79 -5.78
CA TYR A 184 13.89 10.15 -5.83
C TYR A 184 14.39 10.97 -4.65
N ARG A 185 14.67 12.26 -4.89
CA ARG A 185 15.26 13.12 -3.87
C ARG A 185 15.01 14.59 -4.12
N LEU A 186 14.79 15.32 -3.04
CA LEU A 186 14.80 16.78 -3.02
C LEU A 186 15.71 17.29 -1.90
N ASP A 187 16.72 18.05 -2.29
CA ASP A 187 17.59 18.78 -1.36
C ASP A 187 16.92 20.04 -0.85
N HIS A 188 17.31 20.49 0.34
CA HIS A 188 16.88 21.76 0.93
C HIS A 188 15.35 21.90 1.01
N ALA A 189 14.66 20.82 1.35
CA ALA A 189 13.20 20.78 1.44
C ALA A 189 12.69 21.80 2.47
N SER A 190 11.65 22.53 2.09
CA SER A 190 11.09 23.64 2.84
C SER A 190 10.47 23.15 4.15
N GLY A 191 10.99 23.65 5.26
CA GLY A 191 10.51 23.44 6.62
C GLY A 191 10.35 21.97 7.02
N VAL A 192 11.14 21.08 6.44
CA VAL A 192 11.45 19.77 7.01
C VAL A 192 12.32 19.98 8.25
N PRO A 193 12.10 19.25 9.37
CA PRO A 193 12.92 19.36 10.57
C PRO A 193 14.41 19.17 10.29
N THR A 194 15.25 19.97 10.94
CA THR A 194 16.72 19.87 10.83
C THR A 194 17.40 19.85 12.19
N GLY A 195 18.65 19.42 12.22
CA GLY A 195 19.43 19.25 13.44
C GLY A 195 18.77 18.24 14.36
N SER A 196 18.39 18.68 15.54
CA SER A 196 17.71 17.88 16.57
C SER A 196 16.23 18.21 16.73
N GLN A 197 15.62 18.88 15.74
CA GLN A 197 14.20 19.13 15.76
C GLN A 197 13.43 17.79 15.68
N PRO A 198 12.35 17.63 16.47
CA PRO A 198 11.56 16.40 16.43
C PRO A 198 10.83 16.23 15.09
N GLU A 199 10.75 14.98 14.64
CA GLU A 199 10.03 14.60 13.43
C GLU A 199 9.37 13.22 13.56
N GLY A 200 8.34 13.02 12.76
CA GLY A 200 7.68 11.73 12.57
C GLY A 200 7.46 11.44 11.10
N ILE A 201 7.63 10.17 10.73
CA ILE A 201 7.64 9.68 9.36
C ILE A 201 6.80 8.41 9.32
N TYR A 202 6.00 8.28 8.27
CA TYR A 202 5.40 7.00 7.92
C TYR A 202 5.51 6.75 6.42
N MET A 203 5.56 5.48 6.04
CA MET A 203 5.30 5.03 4.67
C MET A 203 4.46 3.76 4.66
N VAL A 204 3.66 3.58 3.62
CA VAL A 204 3.03 2.30 3.28
C VAL A 204 3.89 1.61 2.23
N THR A 205 4.36 0.43 2.59
CA THR A 205 5.27 -0.45 1.84
C THR A 205 4.70 -1.88 1.76
N SER A 206 5.49 -2.86 1.33
CA SER A 206 5.08 -4.25 1.13
C SER A 206 6.21 -5.21 1.45
N SER A 207 5.89 -6.37 2.06
CA SER A 207 6.86 -7.44 2.27
C SER A 207 7.09 -8.31 1.02
N ASN A 208 6.38 -8.04 -0.09
CA ASN A 208 6.44 -8.88 -1.28
C ASN A 208 7.71 -8.64 -2.11
N TYR A 209 8.36 -7.50 -1.93
CA TYR A 209 9.54 -7.13 -2.69
C TYR A 209 10.50 -6.36 -1.79
N THR A 210 11.49 -7.07 -1.26
CA THR A 210 12.49 -6.54 -0.33
C THR A 210 13.85 -7.17 -0.60
N SER A 211 14.91 -6.55 -0.11
CA SER A 211 16.23 -7.16 -0.08
C SER A 211 17.00 -6.75 1.17
N GLN A 212 18.22 -7.27 1.32
CA GLN A 212 19.17 -6.89 2.38
C GLN A 212 20.07 -5.72 1.98
N TRP A 213 19.93 -5.20 0.76
CA TRP A 213 20.86 -4.24 0.18
C TRP A 213 20.48 -2.80 0.50
N CYS A 214 21.50 -1.95 0.60
CA CYS A 214 21.34 -0.55 0.92
C CYS A 214 20.96 0.29 -0.32
N CYS A 215 19.98 1.20 -0.19
CA CYS A 215 18.99 1.25 0.90
C CYS A 215 17.61 1.59 0.34
N PHE A 216 16.56 0.93 0.84
CA PHE A 216 15.19 1.28 0.47
C PHE A 216 14.61 2.13 1.60
N ASP A 217 14.93 3.42 1.53
CA ASP A 217 14.60 4.38 2.58
C ASP A 217 13.50 5.33 2.15
N TYR A 218 12.80 5.88 3.14
CA TYR A 218 11.95 7.07 3.00
C TYR A 218 12.09 7.96 4.23
N GLY A 219 12.49 9.21 4.03
CA GLY A 219 12.65 10.18 5.13
C GLY A 219 13.71 11.23 4.88
N SER A 220 14.29 11.73 5.97
CA SER A 220 15.31 12.79 5.96
C SER A 220 16.69 12.22 5.66
N GLY A 221 17.45 12.91 4.80
CA GLY A 221 18.86 12.62 4.54
C GLY A 221 19.71 13.87 4.28
N GLU A 222 20.94 13.68 3.84
CA GLU A 222 21.91 14.76 3.63
C GLU A 222 21.66 15.57 2.36
N ASN A 223 21.83 16.89 2.40
CA ASN A 223 21.74 17.68 1.16
C ASN A 223 22.95 17.47 0.23
N SER A 224 24.04 16.90 0.72
CA SER A 224 25.27 16.69 -0.06
C SER A 224 25.26 15.40 -0.88
N HIS A 225 24.29 14.51 -0.66
CA HIS A 225 24.25 13.17 -1.24
C HIS A 225 25.51 12.33 -0.92
N THR A 226 26.10 12.58 0.24
CA THR A 226 27.25 11.87 0.77
C THR A 226 27.01 11.61 2.24
N ASP A 227 27.50 10.49 2.74
CA ASP A 227 27.60 10.25 4.18
C ASP A 227 28.35 11.41 4.85
N SER A 228 27.62 12.19 5.67
CA SER A 228 28.18 13.30 6.44
C SER A 228 28.39 12.95 7.92
N GLY A 229 28.28 11.66 8.24
CA GLY A 229 28.53 11.03 9.53
C GLY A 229 27.27 10.76 10.33
N ASN A 230 27.44 9.99 11.42
CA ASN A 230 26.37 9.63 12.35
C ASN A 230 25.36 10.75 12.66
N ALA A 231 24.08 10.36 12.65
CA ALA A 231 22.92 11.16 13.04
C ALA A 231 22.53 12.28 12.08
N THR A 232 22.98 12.20 10.83
CA THR A 232 22.66 13.20 9.78
C THR A 232 21.50 12.76 8.88
N MET A 233 21.11 11.48 8.94
CA MET A 233 19.83 10.98 8.42
C MET A 233 18.82 10.72 9.54
N ASN A 234 17.55 10.66 9.15
CA ASN A 234 16.48 10.05 9.91
C ASN A 234 15.42 9.57 8.92
N ALA A 235 15.59 8.34 8.46
CA ALA A 235 14.71 7.72 7.48
C ALA A 235 14.23 6.36 7.95
N ILE A 236 13.05 5.97 7.49
CA ILE A 236 12.60 4.59 7.62
C ILE A 236 13.35 3.78 6.57
N TYR A 237 14.10 2.77 7.01
CA TYR A 237 14.50 1.67 6.15
C TYR A 237 13.47 0.54 6.22
N TRP A 238 13.17 -0.06 5.07
CA TRP A 238 12.39 -1.29 5.00
C TRP A 238 13.10 -2.37 4.18
N GLY A 239 13.41 -3.49 4.83
CA GLY A 239 14.04 -4.62 4.15
C GLY A 239 14.54 -5.68 5.12
N THR A 240 15.41 -6.56 4.63
CA THR A 240 15.94 -7.70 5.39
C THR A 240 17.38 -7.49 5.83
N ALA A 241 17.87 -6.25 5.79
CA ALA A 241 19.21 -5.96 6.27
C ALA A 241 19.35 -6.32 7.74
N CYS A 242 20.50 -6.85 8.10
CA CYS A 242 20.89 -7.06 9.49
C CYS A 242 22.25 -6.39 9.68
N TRP A 243 22.25 -5.06 9.61
CA TRP A 243 23.47 -4.25 9.48
C TRP A 243 24.53 -4.56 10.53
N PHE A 244 24.10 -4.73 11.79
CA PHE A 244 24.97 -5.01 12.94
C PHE A 244 25.12 -6.51 13.26
N GLY A 245 24.54 -7.39 12.44
CA GLY A 245 24.61 -8.84 12.61
C GLY A 245 23.81 -9.40 13.80
N GLY A 246 23.64 -10.73 13.79
CA GLY A 246 22.99 -11.47 14.89
C GLY A 246 21.52 -11.11 15.12
N CYS A 247 20.79 -10.70 14.10
CA CYS A 247 19.37 -10.39 14.22
C CYS A 247 18.54 -11.65 14.50
N THR A 248 17.45 -11.49 15.23
CA THR A 248 16.46 -12.56 15.40
C THR A 248 15.42 -12.50 14.29
N GLY A 249 15.23 -13.62 13.58
CA GLY A 249 14.33 -13.71 12.43
C GLY A 249 15.00 -13.42 11.09
N SER A 250 14.20 -13.32 10.03
CA SER A 250 14.64 -13.13 8.65
C SER A 250 14.21 -11.80 8.03
N GLY A 251 13.38 -11.02 8.74
CA GLY A 251 12.80 -9.79 8.21
C GLY A 251 11.72 -10.08 7.15
N PRO A 252 11.25 -9.04 6.45
CA PRO A 252 11.73 -7.66 6.53
C PRO A 252 11.31 -6.97 7.83
N TRP A 253 12.04 -5.92 8.20
CA TRP A 253 11.78 -5.12 9.41
C TRP A 253 11.64 -3.64 9.07
N VAL A 254 11.04 -2.92 10.01
CA VAL A 254 11.13 -1.46 10.07
C VAL A 254 12.40 -1.12 10.86
N GLU A 255 13.29 -0.35 10.26
CA GLU A 255 14.52 0.15 10.90
C GLU A 255 14.62 1.67 10.75
N ALA A 256 15.40 2.31 11.61
CA ALA A 256 15.80 3.70 11.45
C ALA A 256 17.17 3.75 10.77
N ASP A 257 17.23 4.26 9.54
CA ASP A 257 18.51 4.73 8.99
C ASP A 257 18.83 6.10 9.60
N LEU A 258 19.89 6.12 10.41
CA LEU A 258 20.37 7.33 11.10
C LEU A 258 21.74 7.77 10.57
N GLU A 259 22.13 7.30 9.37
CA GLU A 259 23.45 7.32 8.76
C GLU A 259 24.46 6.46 9.51
N ASN A 260 25.32 5.74 8.77
CA ASN A 260 26.29 4.77 9.28
C ASN A 260 25.68 3.60 10.07
N GLY A 261 24.37 3.39 9.95
CA GLY A 261 23.67 2.32 10.65
C GLY A 261 22.17 2.29 10.43
N MET A 262 21.66 1.08 10.24
CA MET A 262 20.23 0.77 10.19
C MET A 262 19.83 0.11 11.52
N PHE A 263 19.10 0.86 12.34
CA PHE A 263 18.86 0.54 13.74
C PHE A 263 17.47 -0.03 13.94
N HIS A 264 17.40 -1.24 14.48
CA HIS A 264 16.17 -1.80 15.05
C HIS A 264 15.96 -1.39 16.52
N THR A 265 17.06 -1.09 17.22
CA THR A 265 17.10 -0.64 18.62
C THR A 265 18.25 0.34 18.82
N ASN A 266 18.39 0.93 20.02
CA ASN A 266 19.54 1.76 20.37
C ASN A 266 20.91 1.04 20.32
N THR A 267 20.90 -0.30 20.25
CA THR A 267 22.11 -1.14 20.14
C THR A 267 22.31 -1.75 18.76
N GLY A 268 21.52 -1.32 17.77
CA GLY A 268 21.62 -1.80 16.40
C GLY A 268 20.64 -2.91 16.10
N SER A 269 21.03 -4.17 16.31
CA SER A 269 20.27 -5.32 15.81
C SER A 269 18.94 -5.56 16.54
N ASN A 270 18.00 -6.17 15.83
CA ASN A 270 16.82 -6.79 16.43
C ASN A 270 17.21 -8.05 17.21
N LYS A 271 16.88 -8.10 18.51
CA LYS A 271 17.05 -9.29 19.37
C LYS A 271 15.73 -9.81 19.92
N ASP A 272 14.60 -9.25 19.49
CA ASP A 272 13.28 -9.63 19.99
C ASP A 272 12.78 -10.87 19.24
N PRO A 273 12.61 -12.03 19.91
CA PRO A 273 12.04 -13.22 19.28
C PRO A 273 10.58 -13.05 18.83
N ASN A 274 9.87 -12.02 19.31
CA ASN A 274 8.51 -11.71 18.89
C ASN A 274 8.44 -10.81 17.64
N ASN A 275 9.59 -10.36 17.12
CA ASN A 275 9.70 -9.60 15.88
C ASN A 275 10.55 -10.34 14.84
N PRO A 276 10.15 -11.54 14.36
CA PRO A 276 10.95 -12.30 13.41
C PRO A 276 10.99 -11.68 11.99
N GLY A 277 10.14 -10.69 11.73
CA GLY A 277 9.89 -10.10 10.41
C GLY A 277 8.41 -9.83 10.21
N VAL A 278 8.09 -8.84 9.39
CA VAL A 278 6.72 -8.38 9.13
C VAL A 278 6.32 -8.77 7.71
N HIS A 279 5.27 -9.58 7.58
CA HIS A 279 4.88 -10.19 6.31
C HIS A 279 3.43 -9.85 5.94
N TYR A 280 3.22 -8.63 5.42
CA TYR A 280 1.95 -8.21 4.85
C TYR A 280 2.13 -7.65 3.44
N PRO A 281 1.16 -7.86 2.53
CA PRO A 281 1.19 -7.22 1.21
C PRO A 281 1.16 -5.70 1.27
N PHE A 282 0.62 -5.14 2.36
CA PHE A 282 0.70 -3.72 2.68
C PHE A 282 1.08 -3.58 4.15
N VAL A 283 2.18 -2.90 4.40
CA VAL A 283 2.72 -2.63 5.73
C VAL A 283 2.80 -1.13 5.89
N SER A 284 2.25 -0.58 6.96
CA SER A 284 2.60 0.79 7.36
C SER A 284 3.84 0.71 8.25
N ALA A 285 4.93 1.34 7.83
CA ALA A 285 6.18 1.46 8.57
C ALA A 285 6.28 2.86 9.17
N TRP A 286 6.80 2.97 10.39
CA TRP A 286 6.76 4.22 11.16
C TRP A 286 8.08 4.45 11.89
N LEU A 287 8.54 5.70 11.85
CA LEU A 287 9.65 6.21 12.64
C LEU A 287 9.25 7.56 13.22
N LYS A 288 9.47 7.76 14.51
CA LYS A 288 9.49 9.10 15.09
C LYS A 288 10.70 9.27 15.99
N ASN A 289 11.31 10.45 15.92
CA ASN A 289 12.56 10.76 16.59
C ASN A 289 12.44 12.16 17.21
N ASN A 290 12.76 12.29 18.49
CA ASN A 290 12.72 13.59 19.18
C ASN A 290 14.04 14.37 19.07
N GLY A 291 15.01 13.84 18.32
CA GLY A 291 16.27 14.48 17.98
C GLY A 291 17.31 14.51 19.09
N THR A 292 16.97 14.15 20.32
CA THR A 292 17.85 14.40 21.49
C THR A 292 17.96 13.23 22.45
N SER A 293 16.96 12.36 22.50
CA SER A 293 16.93 11.30 23.48
C SER A 293 16.35 10.02 22.95
N ASN A 294 15.21 10.05 22.25
CA ASN A 294 14.44 8.85 21.94
C ASN A 294 14.00 8.79 20.47
N PHE A 295 13.95 7.56 19.97
CA PHE A 295 13.23 7.21 18.75
C PHE A 295 12.32 6.00 18.97
N THR A 296 11.32 5.88 18.11
CA THR A 296 10.31 4.83 18.15
C THR A 296 10.11 4.26 16.75
N LEU A 297 10.06 2.95 16.66
CA LEU A 297 9.75 2.19 15.46
C LEU A 297 8.46 1.42 15.66
N LYS A 298 7.60 1.44 14.64
CA LYS A 298 6.34 0.68 14.64
C LYS A 298 6.08 0.09 13.26
N TYR A 299 5.23 -0.93 13.22
CA TYR A 299 4.60 -1.39 12.00
C TYR A 299 3.10 -1.60 12.20
N GLY A 300 2.33 -1.58 11.11
CA GLY A 300 0.94 -2.00 11.07
C GLY A 300 0.64 -2.81 9.81
N ASN A 301 -0.40 -3.64 9.86
CA ASN A 301 -0.95 -4.26 8.66
C ASN A 301 -1.83 -3.22 7.95
N GLY A 302 -1.51 -2.87 6.71
CA GLY A 302 -2.24 -1.87 5.92
C GLY A 302 -3.69 -2.26 5.61
N ALA A 303 -4.08 -3.53 5.80
CA ALA A 303 -5.44 -4.02 5.56
C ALA A 303 -6.28 -4.20 6.83
N SER A 304 -5.69 -4.22 8.04
CA SER A 304 -6.43 -4.42 9.29
C SER A 304 -5.60 -4.13 10.54
N GLY A 305 -6.27 -3.95 11.68
CA GLY A 305 -5.61 -3.90 12.99
C GLY A 305 -4.97 -2.55 13.31
N GLY A 306 -4.11 -2.55 14.34
CA GLY A 306 -3.43 -1.37 14.85
C GLY A 306 -1.91 -1.43 14.68
N LEU A 307 -1.22 -0.49 15.32
CA LEU A 307 0.24 -0.43 15.30
C LEU A 307 0.87 -1.30 16.40
N THR A 308 1.94 -1.98 16.04
CA THR A 308 2.84 -2.69 16.96
C THR A 308 4.15 -1.92 17.05
N ALA A 309 4.52 -1.48 18.25
CA ALA A 309 5.84 -0.90 18.49
C ALA A 309 6.89 -2.00 18.61
N THR A 310 7.89 -1.96 17.73
CA THR A 310 9.05 -2.87 17.76
C THR A 310 10.17 -2.32 18.62
N PHE A 311 10.25 -1.01 18.73
CA PHE A 311 11.20 -0.33 19.61
C PHE A 311 10.66 1.03 20.03
N SER A 312 10.92 1.41 21.28
CA SER A 312 10.73 2.77 21.78
C SER A 312 11.71 3.00 22.92
N GLY A 313 12.75 3.79 22.65
CA GLY A 313 13.87 3.90 23.58
C GLY A 313 14.90 4.93 23.15
N PRO A 314 16.08 4.93 23.78
CA PRO A 314 17.07 5.97 23.57
C PRO A 314 17.66 5.93 22.15
N LEU A 315 18.24 7.04 21.71
CA LEU A 315 19.09 7.07 20.52
C LEU A 315 20.36 6.22 20.73
N PRO A 316 20.96 5.68 19.65
CA PRO A 316 22.23 4.98 19.75
C PRO A 316 23.35 5.88 20.31
N ASN A 317 24.38 5.27 20.89
CA ASN A 317 25.50 6.03 21.45
C ASN A 317 26.22 6.83 20.36
N GLY A 318 26.40 8.13 20.58
CA GLY A 318 27.00 9.06 19.59
C GLY A 318 26.03 9.66 18.59
N TYR A 319 24.72 9.34 18.67
CA TYR A 319 23.69 9.86 17.77
C TYR A 319 22.83 10.98 18.40
N SER A 320 23.13 11.37 19.65
CA SER A 320 22.49 12.50 20.32
C SER A 320 23.47 13.67 20.51
N PRO A 321 23.07 14.91 20.19
CA PRO A 321 21.88 15.26 19.45
C PRO A 321 21.97 14.80 17.98
N MET A 322 20.81 14.59 17.35
CA MET A 322 20.70 14.43 15.90
C MET A 322 21.17 15.71 15.19
N LYS A 323 21.60 15.54 13.94
CA LYS A 323 22.18 16.56 13.06
C LYS A 323 21.54 16.48 11.67
N VAL A 324 20.25 16.18 11.63
CA VAL A 324 19.51 15.86 10.41
C VAL A 324 19.54 17.05 9.44
N ASP A 325 19.80 16.74 8.18
CA ASP A 325 19.71 17.70 7.09
C ASP A 325 18.31 17.73 6.47
N SER A 326 18.03 18.77 5.69
CA SER A 326 16.71 19.03 5.11
C SER A 326 16.41 18.27 3.80
N SER A 327 17.21 17.29 3.39
CA SER A 327 16.88 16.53 2.17
C SER A 327 15.78 15.52 2.47
N VAL A 328 14.91 15.27 1.50
CA VAL A 328 13.90 14.20 1.55
C VAL A 328 14.18 13.21 0.44
N LEU A 329 14.20 11.92 0.76
CA LEU A 329 14.56 10.88 -0.19
C LEU A 329 13.57 9.71 -0.17
N LEU A 330 13.56 8.97 -1.28
CA LEU A 330 12.84 7.71 -1.46
C LEU A 330 13.68 6.74 -2.31
N GLY A 331 13.91 5.54 -1.79
CA GLY A 331 14.43 4.40 -2.56
C GLY A 331 15.95 4.25 -2.60
N THR A 332 16.69 5.15 -1.95
CA THR A 332 18.16 5.12 -1.83
C THR A 332 18.61 5.50 -0.42
N GLY A 333 19.87 5.24 -0.07
CA GLY A 333 20.47 5.77 1.17
C GLY A 333 20.85 7.25 1.06
N GLY A 334 21.27 7.86 2.18
CA GLY A 334 21.70 9.27 2.27
C GLY A 334 22.87 9.61 1.36
N ASP A 335 23.81 8.67 1.17
CA ASP A 335 24.94 8.75 0.24
C ASP A 335 24.62 8.32 -1.21
N ASN A 336 23.33 8.15 -1.51
CA ASN A 336 22.76 7.63 -2.76
C ASN A 336 23.07 6.14 -3.02
N SER A 337 23.30 5.33 -1.99
CA SER A 337 23.37 3.87 -2.13
C SER A 337 22.11 3.30 -2.81
N PRO A 338 22.18 2.82 -4.06
CA PRO A 338 20.98 2.67 -4.90
C PRO A 338 20.55 1.21 -5.09
N ASN A 339 21.05 0.27 -4.28
CA ASN A 339 20.79 -1.16 -4.46
C ASN A 339 19.57 -1.66 -3.66
N GLY A 340 19.01 -0.81 -2.81
CA GLY A 340 17.77 -1.07 -2.09
C GLY A 340 16.63 -1.37 -3.06
N VAL A 341 15.69 -2.21 -2.63
CA VAL A 341 14.48 -2.51 -3.41
C VAL A 341 13.27 -2.52 -2.49
N GLY A 342 12.14 -2.09 -3.03
CA GLY A 342 10.91 -1.95 -2.28
C GLY A 342 9.72 -1.55 -3.12
N GLU A 343 8.59 -1.41 -2.45
CA GLU A 343 7.33 -0.95 -3.03
C GLU A 343 6.83 0.20 -2.15
N PHE A 344 6.57 1.37 -2.73
CA PHE A 344 6.06 2.53 -2.01
C PHE A 344 4.68 2.90 -2.54
N PHE A 345 3.72 3.16 -1.64
CA PHE A 345 2.36 3.54 -2.02
C PHE A 345 2.03 4.97 -1.62
N GLU A 346 2.26 5.29 -0.34
CA GLU A 346 2.08 6.61 0.24
C GLU A 346 3.01 6.80 1.45
N GLY A 347 3.32 8.05 1.80
CA GLY A 347 4.08 8.38 2.99
C GLY A 347 4.08 9.88 3.27
N ALA A 348 4.35 10.25 4.51
CA ALA A 348 4.45 11.65 4.91
C ALA A 348 5.50 11.83 6.00
N MET A 349 6.06 13.03 6.07
CA MET A 349 6.92 13.48 7.16
C MET A 349 6.27 14.65 7.87
N THR A 350 6.49 14.76 9.18
CA THR A 350 5.81 15.72 10.05
C THR A 350 6.81 16.55 10.84
N ALA A 351 6.45 17.80 11.13
CA ALA A 351 7.17 18.60 12.11
C ALA A 351 6.62 18.30 13.52
N GLY A 352 7.51 17.96 14.45
CA GLY A 352 7.16 17.56 15.81
C GLY A 352 7.21 16.05 16.03
N TYR A 353 6.97 15.62 17.26
CA TYR A 353 6.99 14.21 17.66
C TYR A 353 5.55 13.68 17.78
N PRO A 354 5.01 12.93 16.80
CA PRO A 354 3.60 12.58 16.79
C PRO A 354 3.21 11.73 18.00
N SER A 355 2.00 11.99 18.52
CA SER A 355 1.42 11.15 19.57
C SER A 355 1.02 9.78 19.02
N ASP A 356 1.05 8.76 19.88
CA ASP A 356 0.55 7.43 19.52
C ASP A 356 -0.92 7.45 19.08
N ALA A 357 -1.73 8.34 19.67
CA ALA A 357 -3.13 8.50 19.28
C ALA A 357 -3.26 9.01 17.84
N THR A 358 -2.42 9.96 17.44
CA THR A 358 -2.36 10.49 16.07
C THR A 358 -1.96 9.39 15.08
N GLU A 359 -0.87 8.67 15.36
CA GLU A 359 -0.39 7.57 14.50
C GLU A 359 -1.42 6.44 14.37
N ASN A 360 -2.11 6.08 15.48
CA ASN A 360 -3.18 5.08 15.46
C ASN A 360 -4.38 5.54 14.61
N ALA A 361 -4.72 6.83 14.63
CA ALA A 361 -5.77 7.38 13.78
C ALA A 361 -5.37 7.33 12.30
N VAL A 362 -4.11 7.67 11.98
CA VAL A 362 -3.58 7.56 10.61
C VAL A 362 -3.57 6.11 10.14
N GLN A 363 -3.17 5.16 10.99
CA GLN A 363 -3.23 3.72 10.70
C GLN A 363 -4.66 3.24 10.39
N ALA A 364 -5.65 3.72 11.15
CA ALA A 364 -7.06 3.43 10.85
C ALA A 364 -7.46 3.99 9.48
N GLY A 365 -6.99 5.20 9.13
CA GLY A 365 -7.19 5.79 7.80
C GLY A 365 -6.50 5.05 6.65
N ILE A 366 -5.32 4.45 6.90
CA ILE A 366 -4.64 3.55 5.95
C ILE A 366 -5.44 2.25 5.76
N THR A 367 -5.91 1.65 6.87
CA THR A 367 -6.77 0.46 6.82
C THR A 367 -8.06 0.72 6.04
N ALA A 368 -8.69 1.86 6.29
CA ALA A 368 -9.91 2.28 5.59
C ALA A 368 -9.68 2.61 4.11
N ALA A 369 -8.44 2.91 3.70
CA ALA A 369 -8.09 3.09 2.29
C ALA A 369 -8.32 1.82 1.47
N GLY A 370 -8.36 0.65 2.13
CA GLY A 370 -8.73 -0.61 1.50
C GLY A 370 -7.72 -1.04 0.44
N TYR A 371 -6.42 -0.95 0.75
CA TYR A 371 -5.38 -1.44 -0.14
C TYR A 371 -5.54 -2.94 -0.37
N GLY A 372 -5.77 -3.31 -1.63
CA GLY A 372 -5.84 -4.68 -2.10
C GLY A 372 -4.66 -4.94 -3.01
N VAL A 373 -4.10 -6.16 -2.93
CA VAL A 373 -3.13 -6.59 -3.95
C VAL A 373 -3.87 -6.45 -5.26
N GLY A 374 -3.38 -5.57 -6.12
CA GLY A 374 -3.87 -5.52 -7.47
C GLY A 374 -3.63 -6.91 -8.00
N GLY A 375 -4.70 -7.61 -8.33
CA GLY A 375 -4.62 -8.58 -9.41
C GLY A 375 -4.04 -7.76 -10.54
N GLY A 376 -2.73 -7.96 -10.79
CA GLY A 376 -2.00 -7.14 -11.72
C GLY A 376 -2.81 -7.05 -12.98
N GLY A 377 -2.94 -5.84 -13.50
CA GLY A 377 -3.59 -5.59 -14.78
C GLY A 377 -2.82 -6.23 -15.94
N GLY A 378 -2.66 -7.55 -15.96
CA GLY A 378 -3.44 -8.26 -16.97
C GLY A 378 -4.88 -8.02 -16.58
N THR A 379 -5.50 -7.04 -17.23
CA THR A 379 -6.93 -6.75 -17.18
C THR A 379 -7.65 -8.05 -16.89
N ALA A 380 -8.32 -8.17 -15.74
CA ALA A 380 -9.04 -9.39 -15.42
C ALA A 380 -10.11 -9.53 -16.50
N THR A 381 -9.83 -10.37 -17.48
CA THR A 381 -10.51 -10.37 -18.77
C THR A 381 -10.96 -11.78 -19.07
N ALA A 382 -11.95 -11.85 -19.92
CA ALA A 382 -12.33 -13.13 -20.46
C ALA A 382 -11.23 -13.59 -21.42
N LEU A 383 -10.82 -14.85 -21.29
CA LEU A 383 -10.07 -15.56 -22.32
C LEU A 383 -11.09 -16.10 -23.33
N HIS A 384 -11.32 -15.34 -24.40
CA HIS A 384 -12.27 -15.71 -25.44
C HIS A 384 -11.65 -16.70 -26.43
N ALA A 385 -12.18 -17.91 -26.49
CA ALA A 385 -11.91 -18.86 -27.56
C ALA A 385 -12.50 -18.34 -28.88
N VAL A 386 -11.66 -17.86 -29.77
CA VAL A 386 -12.05 -17.17 -31.01
C VAL A 386 -12.90 -18.10 -31.90
N GLY A 387 -12.47 -19.35 -32.08
CA GLY A 387 -13.19 -20.33 -32.91
C GLY A 387 -14.59 -20.69 -32.38
N ALA A 388 -14.83 -20.57 -31.07
CA ALA A 388 -16.10 -20.97 -30.44
C ALA A 388 -16.98 -19.78 -30.02
N GLY A 389 -16.45 -18.55 -30.00
CA GLY A 389 -17.15 -17.37 -29.51
C GLY A 389 -17.52 -17.45 -28.02
N ARG A 390 -16.71 -18.15 -27.22
CA ARG A 390 -16.97 -18.52 -25.82
C ARG A 390 -15.79 -18.21 -24.93
N CYS A 391 -15.99 -18.24 -23.62
CA CYS A 391 -14.98 -17.90 -22.62
C CYS A 391 -14.44 -19.14 -21.93
N LEU A 392 -13.13 -19.13 -21.63
CA LEU A 392 -12.52 -20.11 -20.72
C LEU A 392 -13.15 -20.00 -19.33
N GLU A 393 -13.67 -21.10 -18.82
CA GLU A 393 -14.45 -21.18 -17.60
C GLU A 393 -13.93 -22.30 -16.68
N VAL A 394 -13.97 -22.06 -15.37
CA VAL A 394 -13.98 -23.11 -14.35
C VAL A 394 -15.41 -23.61 -14.15
N PRO A 395 -15.75 -24.87 -14.51
CA PRO A 395 -17.12 -25.37 -14.48
C PRO A 395 -17.84 -25.13 -13.14
N GLY A 396 -19.00 -24.48 -13.21
CA GLY A 396 -19.88 -24.26 -12.05
C GLY A 396 -19.28 -23.37 -10.96
N GLY A 397 -18.22 -22.62 -11.25
CA GLY A 397 -17.52 -21.81 -10.26
C GLY A 397 -16.79 -22.62 -9.19
N SER A 398 -16.41 -23.87 -9.51
CA SER A 398 -15.66 -24.73 -8.59
C SER A 398 -14.37 -24.04 -8.12
N THR A 399 -14.11 -24.10 -6.82
CA THR A 399 -12.84 -23.70 -6.20
C THR A 399 -12.00 -24.91 -5.78
N ALA A 400 -12.38 -26.12 -6.22
CA ALA A 400 -11.63 -27.34 -5.94
C ALA A 400 -10.42 -27.47 -6.90
N PRO A 401 -9.18 -27.60 -6.38
CA PRO A 401 -8.02 -27.92 -7.20
C PRO A 401 -8.25 -29.23 -7.98
N GLY A 402 -7.80 -29.28 -9.24
CA GLY A 402 -7.98 -30.42 -10.13
C GLY A 402 -9.19 -30.28 -11.06
N THR A 403 -9.99 -29.22 -10.94
CA THR A 403 -11.12 -28.99 -11.84
C THR A 403 -10.62 -28.71 -13.25
N GLN A 404 -11.02 -29.52 -14.24
CA GLN A 404 -10.69 -29.28 -15.66
C GLN A 404 -11.50 -28.09 -16.19
N THR A 405 -10.81 -27.19 -16.89
CA THR A 405 -11.43 -26.01 -17.50
C THR A 405 -12.22 -26.39 -18.76
N GLN A 406 -13.20 -25.57 -19.10
CA GLN A 406 -14.06 -25.75 -20.28
C GLN A 406 -14.29 -24.41 -20.98
N ILE A 407 -14.91 -24.43 -22.15
CA ILE A 407 -15.50 -23.22 -22.75
C ILE A 407 -17.00 -23.13 -22.45
N ARG A 408 -17.48 -21.91 -22.19
CA ARG A 408 -18.91 -21.61 -22.03
C ARG A 408 -19.24 -20.20 -22.52
N ASP A 409 -20.51 -19.95 -22.80
CA ASP A 409 -21.02 -18.61 -23.06
C ASP A 409 -20.48 -17.61 -22.01
N CYS A 410 -20.02 -16.47 -22.52
CA CYS A 410 -19.40 -15.42 -21.72
C CYS A 410 -20.45 -14.71 -20.86
N SER A 411 -20.31 -14.79 -19.55
CA SER A 411 -21.22 -14.20 -18.56
C SER A 411 -20.58 -13.06 -17.76
N GLY A 412 -19.24 -12.93 -17.82
CA GLY A 412 -18.49 -12.02 -16.97
C GLY A 412 -18.38 -12.47 -15.51
N ALA A 413 -18.83 -13.69 -15.19
CA ALA A 413 -18.72 -14.25 -13.85
C ALA A 413 -17.26 -14.50 -13.45
N ALA A 414 -16.98 -14.48 -12.14
CA ALA A 414 -15.64 -14.58 -11.57
C ALA A 414 -14.88 -15.86 -12.01
N ASN A 415 -15.60 -16.94 -12.33
CA ASN A 415 -15.03 -18.19 -12.82
C ASN A 415 -14.69 -18.19 -14.33
N GLN A 416 -14.90 -17.06 -15.01
CA GLN A 416 -14.49 -16.78 -16.39
C GLN A 416 -13.52 -15.59 -16.49
N THR A 417 -13.18 -14.97 -15.36
CA THR A 417 -12.31 -13.81 -15.30
C THR A 417 -10.90 -14.25 -14.93
N TRP A 418 -9.95 -14.00 -15.83
CA TRP A 418 -8.58 -14.45 -15.67
C TRP A 418 -7.62 -13.27 -15.63
N SER A 419 -6.68 -13.31 -14.71
CA SER A 419 -5.62 -12.30 -14.57
C SER A 419 -4.28 -12.91 -14.90
N ARG A 420 -3.45 -12.17 -15.65
CA ARG A 420 -2.08 -12.59 -15.94
C ARG A 420 -1.12 -11.97 -14.92
N THR A 421 -0.32 -12.80 -14.26
CA THR A 421 0.71 -12.33 -13.30
C THR A 421 2.02 -11.96 -14.03
N ALA A 422 2.88 -11.20 -13.35
CA ALA A 422 4.24 -10.92 -13.83
C ALA A 422 5.10 -12.19 -14.02
N SER A 423 4.75 -13.28 -13.33
CA SER A 423 5.35 -14.62 -13.47
C SER A 423 4.72 -15.48 -14.57
N ASN A 424 3.96 -14.88 -15.49
CA ASN A 424 3.25 -15.56 -16.57
C ASN A 424 2.20 -16.59 -16.13
N GLN A 425 1.71 -16.54 -14.89
CA GLN A 425 0.58 -17.38 -14.49
C GLN A 425 -0.73 -16.75 -14.97
N LEU A 426 -1.71 -17.59 -15.32
CA LEU A 426 -3.09 -17.16 -15.51
C LEU A 426 -3.89 -17.58 -14.27
N THR A 427 -4.35 -16.61 -13.50
CA THR A 427 -5.05 -16.82 -12.23
C THR A 427 -6.56 -16.59 -12.38
N VAL A 428 -7.35 -17.37 -11.65
CA VAL A 428 -8.80 -17.21 -11.51
C VAL A 428 -9.15 -17.08 -10.02
N TYR A 429 -10.20 -16.32 -9.72
CA TYR A 429 -10.56 -15.86 -8.38
C TYR A 429 -9.45 -14.99 -7.74
N SER A 430 -9.60 -14.65 -6.46
CA SER A 430 -8.69 -13.75 -5.73
C SER A 430 -8.57 -14.13 -4.24
N GLY A 431 -7.59 -13.54 -3.55
CA GLY A 431 -7.39 -13.77 -2.11
C GLY A 431 -7.02 -15.23 -1.79
N SER A 432 -7.60 -15.78 -0.72
CA SER A 432 -7.30 -17.14 -0.25
C SER A 432 -7.87 -18.27 -1.13
N ILE A 433 -8.68 -17.95 -2.13
CA ILE A 433 -9.29 -18.91 -3.07
C ILE A 433 -8.69 -18.84 -4.48
N GLN A 434 -7.62 -18.07 -4.67
CA GLN A 434 -6.98 -17.91 -5.98
C GLN A 434 -6.40 -19.25 -6.48
N LEU A 435 -6.74 -19.61 -7.71
CA LEU A 435 -6.21 -20.78 -8.42
C LEU A 435 -5.50 -20.35 -9.71
N CYS A 436 -4.59 -21.19 -10.19
CA CYS A 436 -3.82 -20.99 -11.41
C CYS A 436 -4.24 -21.99 -12.49
N LEU A 437 -4.30 -21.55 -13.74
CA LEU A 437 -4.40 -22.43 -14.91
C LEU A 437 -3.15 -23.32 -14.97
N ASP A 438 -3.35 -24.62 -15.09
CA ASP A 438 -2.31 -25.61 -14.83
C ASP A 438 -2.39 -26.76 -15.84
N ALA A 439 -1.23 -27.13 -16.40
CA ALA A 439 -1.07 -28.36 -17.16
C ALA A 439 -0.99 -29.55 -16.20
N SER A 440 -2.08 -30.34 -16.14
CA SER A 440 -2.29 -31.37 -15.12
C SER A 440 -1.11 -32.32 -14.97
N ASN A 441 -0.68 -32.55 -13.72
CA ASN A 441 0.45 -33.42 -13.37
C ASN A 441 1.77 -33.07 -14.09
N LYS A 442 1.95 -31.79 -14.48
CA LYS A 442 3.10 -31.34 -15.30
C LYS A 442 3.19 -32.07 -16.64
N GLY A 443 2.05 -32.52 -17.18
CA GLY A 443 2.01 -33.19 -18.47
C GLY A 443 2.54 -32.30 -19.58
N ALA A 444 3.39 -32.85 -20.44
CA ALA A 444 4.03 -32.12 -21.54
C ALA A 444 3.68 -32.70 -22.93
N GLY A 445 2.72 -33.62 -23.00
CA GLY A 445 2.27 -34.25 -24.24
C GLY A 445 0.90 -33.72 -24.71
N PRO A 446 0.56 -33.84 -26.01
CA PRO A 446 -0.77 -33.57 -26.52
C PRO A 446 -1.84 -34.40 -25.78
N GLY A 447 -2.99 -33.80 -25.50
CA GLY A 447 -4.07 -34.38 -24.69
C GLY A 447 -3.91 -34.19 -23.18
N THR A 448 -2.86 -33.48 -22.74
CA THR A 448 -2.74 -33.10 -21.32
C THR A 448 -3.88 -32.18 -20.93
N LYS A 449 -4.64 -32.55 -19.90
CA LYS A 449 -5.76 -31.75 -19.39
C LYS A 449 -5.28 -30.41 -18.84
N VAL A 450 -6.04 -29.35 -19.12
CA VAL A 450 -5.81 -28.04 -18.52
C VAL A 450 -6.82 -27.82 -17.38
N ILE A 451 -6.29 -27.76 -16.17
CA ILE A 451 -7.04 -27.71 -14.91
C ILE A 451 -6.80 -26.40 -14.18
N THR A 452 -7.54 -26.15 -13.09
CA THR A 452 -7.15 -25.17 -12.07
C THR A 452 -6.48 -25.86 -10.89
N TRP A 453 -5.36 -25.32 -10.41
CA TRP A 453 -4.65 -25.83 -9.24
C TRP A 453 -4.20 -24.70 -8.32
N THR A 454 -3.86 -25.02 -7.07
CA THR A 454 -3.25 -24.05 -6.16
C THR A 454 -2.00 -23.46 -6.80
N CYS A 455 -1.93 -22.12 -6.85
CA CYS A 455 -0.81 -21.41 -7.43
C CYS A 455 0.48 -21.74 -6.66
N ASN A 456 1.47 -22.28 -7.37
CA ASN A 456 2.74 -22.74 -6.79
C ASN A 456 3.96 -22.27 -7.60
N GLY A 457 3.76 -21.45 -8.64
CA GLY A 457 4.83 -20.80 -9.40
C GLY A 457 5.60 -21.72 -10.35
N GLN A 458 5.26 -23.01 -10.42
CA GLN A 458 5.96 -23.97 -11.29
C GLN A 458 5.65 -23.72 -12.76
N THR A 459 6.54 -24.17 -13.64
CA THR A 459 6.48 -23.90 -15.09
C THR A 459 5.22 -24.47 -15.76
N ASN A 460 4.61 -25.52 -15.20
CA ASN A 460 3.33 -26.06 -15.67
C ASN A 460 2.12 -25.13 -15.43
N GLN A 461 2.30 -24.06 -14.65
CA GLN A 461 1.31 -22.99 -14.41
C GLN A 461 1.64 -21.69 -15.16
N GLN A 462 2.70 -21.69 -15.96
CA GLN A 462 3.16 -20.51 -16.70
C GLN A 462 2.76 -20.61 -18.17
N TRP A 463 2.27 -19.50 -18.71
CA TRP A 463 1.65 -19.41 -20.02
C TRP A 463 2.17 -18.20 -20.79
N ASN A 464 2.66 -18.46 -22.01
CA ASN A 464 3.04 -17.42 -22.94
C ASN A 464 1.80 -17.04 -23.76
N VAL A 465 1.25 -15.85 -23.52
CA VAL A 465 0.25 -15.26 -24.41
C VAL A 465 0.99 -14.58 -25.56
N ASN A 466 0.73 -15.05 -26.78
CA ASN A 466 1.48 -14.65 -27.97
C ASN A 466 0.68 -13.64 -28.82
N ALA A 467 1.37 -12.76 -29.52
CA ALA A 467 0.75 -11.73 -30.38
C ALA A 467 -0.06 -12.30 -31.55
N ASN A 468 0.17 -13.57 -31.92
CA ASN A 468 -0.57 -14.27 -32.97
C ASN A 468 -1.90 -14.88 -32.49
N GLY A 469 -2.31 -14.61 -31.24
CA GLY A 469 -3.55 -15.12 -30.65
C GLY A 469 -3.44 -16.49 -29.99
N THR A 470 -2.30 -17.18 -30.04
CA THR A 470 -2.15 -18.44 -29.30
C THR A 470 -1.72 -18.21 -27.86
N ILE A 471 -2.08 -19.15 -26.99
CA ILE A 471 -1.52 -19.24 -25.63
C ILE A 471 -0.77 -20.56 -25.55
N THR A 472 0.52 -20.51 -25.21
CA THR A 472 1.36 -21.72 -25.12
C THR A 472 1.81 -21.98 -23.69
N SER A 473 1.85 -23.26 -23.31
CA SER A 473 2.46 -23.66 -22.04
C SER A 473 3.95 -23.31 -22.07
N ALA A 474 4.43 -22.59 -21.06
CA ALA A 474 5.86 -22.30 -20.93
C ALA A 474 6.70 -23.57 -20.68
N GLN A 475 6.08 -24.63 -20.16
CA GLN A 475 6.75 -25.90 -19.90
C GLN A 475 6.96 -26.72 -21.19
N SER A 476 5.94 -26.84 -22.04
CA SER A 476 5.95 -27.78 -23.18
C SER A 476 5.97 -27.11 -24.55
N GLY A 477 5.67 -25.81 -24.63
CA GLY A 477 5.46 -25.09 -25.89
C GLY A 477 4.15 -25.47 -26.61
N LEU A 478 3.34 -26.39 -26.08
CA LEU A 478 2.05 -26.77 -26.64
C LEU A 478 1.00 -25.67 -26.46
N CYS A 479 0.03 -25.63 -27.37
CA CYS A 479 -1.03 -24.64 -27.40
C CYS A 479 -2.18 -25.03 -26.47
N LEU A 480 -2.79 -24.02 -25.83
CA LEU A 480 -4.09 -24.10 -25.18
C LEU A 480 -5.16 -24.32 -26.24
N ASP A 481 -5.85 -25.46 -26.17
CA ASP A 481 -6.69 -25.98 -27.26
C ASP A 481 -8.09 -26.34 -26.75
N VAL A 482 -9.12 -25.88 -27.45
CA VAL A 482 -10.50 -26.37 -27.27
C VAL A 482 -10.64 -27.71 -27.98
N THR A 483 -10.82 -28.78 -27.19
CA THR A 483 -10.77 -30.17 -27.65
C THR A 483 -11.65 -30.42 -28.89
N GLY A 484 -11.02 -30.96 -29.93
CA GLY A 484 -11.70 -31.33 -31.17
C GLY A 484 -12.28 -30.17 -31.97
N ALA A 485 -11.86 -28.93 -31.68
CA ALA A 485 -12.43 -27.71 -32.23
C ALA A 485 -13.96 -27.58 -32.06
N ALA A 486 -14.52 -28.24 -31.04
CA ALA A 486 -15.93 -28.17 -30.74
C ALA A 486 -16.30 -26.79 -30.19
N THR A 487 -17.55 -26.38 -30.43
CA THR A 487 -18.03 -25.04 -30.06
C THR A 487 -19.09 -25.07 -28.96
N ALA A 488 -19.51 -26.25 -28.50
CA ALA A 488 -20.56 -26.38 -27.51
C ALA A 488 -20.11 -25.96 -26.09
N ASN A 489 -21.04 -25.41 -25.31
CA ASN A 489 -20.82 -25.18 -23.87
C ASN A 489 -20.42 -26.47 -23.18
N GLY A 490 -19.40 -26.39 -22.32
CA GLY A 490 -18.86 -27.54 -21.61
C GLY A 490 -17.80 -28.33 -22.38
N THR A 491 -17.39 -27.88 -23.57
CA THR A 491 -16.26 -28.50 -24.27
C THR A 491 -14.97 -28.28 -23.44
N PRO A 492 -14.22 -29.34 -23.11
CA PRO A 492 -12.99 -29.23 -22.32
C PRO A 492 -11.87 -28.50 -23.04
N VAL A 493 -10.90 -28.03 -22.25
CA VAL A 493 -9.64 -27.46 -22.75
C VAL A 493 -8.47 -28.39 -22.40
N GLU A 494 -7.53 -28.51 -23.34
CA GLU A 494 -6.35 -29.36 -23.26
C GLU A 494 -5.10 -28.67 -23.84
N LEU A 495 -3.94 -29.30 -23.65
CA LEU A 495 -2.73 -28.98 -24.42
C LEU A 495 -2.72 -29.78 -25.71
N TRP A 496 -2.44 -29.11 -26.82
CA TRP A 496 -2.30 -29.78 -28.11
C TRP A 496 -1.14 -29.21 -28.94
N THR A 497 -0.68 -29.99 -29.91
CA THR A 497 0.30 -29.53 -30.88
C THR A 497 -0.23 -28.28 -31.59
N CYS A 498 0.54 -27.19 -31.54
CA CYS A 498 0.19 -25.95 -32.21
C CYS A 498 0.08 -26.20 -33.72
N ASN A 499 -1.12 -26.00 -34.27
CA ASN A 499 -1.46 -26.28 -35.66
C ASN A 499 -2.09 -25.08 -36.38
N GLY A 500 -2.28 -23.95 -35.68
CA GLY A 500 -2.85 -22.73 -36.24
C GLY A 500 -4.38 -22.75 -36.38
N GLY A 501 -5.06 -23.80 -35.89
CA GLY A 501 -6.51 -23.91 -35.89
C GLY A 501 -7.18 -22.82 -35.05
N SER A 502 -8.41 -22.46 -35.40
CA SER A 502 -9.18 -21.42 -34.69
C SER A 502 -9.54 -21.80 -33.24
N ASN A 503 -9.51 -23.09 -32.91
CA ASN A 503 -9.68 -23.63 -31.55
C ASN A 503 -8.45 -23.46 -30.65
N GLN A 504 -7.33 -22.95 -31.20
CA GLN A 504 -6.11 -22.57 -30.48
C GLN A 504 -5.94 -21.05 -30.40
N GLN A 505 -6.93 -20.29 -30.89
CA GLN A 505 -6.91 -18.84 -30.93
C GLN A 505 -7.72 -18.27 -29.77
N TRP A 506 -7.09 -17.39 -29.01
CA TRP A 506 -7.60 -16.78 -27.80
C TRP A 506 -7.40 -15.27 -27.87
N SER A 507 -8.42 -14.50 -27.47
CA SER A 507 -8.29 -13.06 -27.24
C SER A 507 -8.52 -12.74 -25.77
N LEU A 508 -7.65 -11.91 -25.18
CA LEU A 508 -7.86 -11.30 -23.87
C LEU A 508 -8.46 -9.93 -24.07
N ASN A 509 -9.77 -9.80 -23.84
CA ASN A 509 -10.52 -8.56 -23.98
C ASN A 509 -11.40 -8.29 -22.76
#